data_AF-A0A516W8V8-F1
#
_entry.id   AF-A0A516W8V8-F1
#
_cell.length_a   1.000
_cell.length_b   1.000
_cell.length_c   1.000
_cell.angle_alpha   90.00
_cell.angle_beta   90.00
_cell.angle_gamma   90.00
#
_symmetry.space_group_name_H-M   'P 1'
#
loop_
_entity.id
_entity.type
_entity.pdbx_description
1 polymer ?
#
loop_
_entity_poly.entity_id
_entity_poly.type
_entity_poly.pdbx_seq_one_letter_code
_entity_poly.pdbx_strand_id
1 'polypeptide(L)'
;MVTILALLASLVTPAADLPCTYLSKSQQELHQVQACASLENGQPVLNSAVFADLLFDEKEGGLAQIHVNKAWHWVRPDGHMQAVLTFDNGADPFSDGLTRGPGTQGVAYFDRNLQRVLDLPYAWGMPFQDGHALVCVDCVESVSAGEHHERVGDTWGVIDRAGKAVVAPELSLQDALSRRDLLP
;
A
#
# COMPACT_ATOMS: atom_id res chain seq x y z
N MET A 1 31.01 -53.10 -10.60
CA MET A 1 29.83 -52.22 -10.58
C MET A 1 30.07 -51.17 -9.50
N VAL A 2 30.41 -49.94 -9.89
CA VAL A 2 30.52 -48.81 -8.96
C VAL A 2 29.37 -47.87 -9.30
N THR A 3 28.39 -47.81 -8.42
CA THR A 3 27.23 -46.93 -8.55
C THR A 3 27.65 -45.55 -8.07
N ILE A 4 27.82 -44.61 -9.00
CA ILE A 4 28.12 -43.20 -8.68
C ILE A 4 26.79 -42.55 -8.30
N LEU A 5 26.62 -42.26 -7.00
CA LEU A 5 25.51 -41.49 -6.47
C LEU A 5 25.76 -40.01 -6.81
N ALA A 6 25.08 -39.48 -7.83
CA ALA A 6 25.15 -38.07 -8.17
C ALA A 6 24.41 -37.24 -7.11
N LEU A 7 25.17 -36.51 -6.30
CA LEU A 7 24.64 -35.54 -5.35
C LEU A 7 24.17 -34.31 -6.14
N LEU A 8 22.86 -34.17 -6.33
CA LEU A 8 22.25 -32.96 -6.88
C LEU A 8 22.39 -31.84 -5.84
N ALA A 9 23.44 -31.03 -5.96
CA ALA A 9 23.55 -29.78 -5.24
C ALA A 9 22.50 -28.82 -5.79
N SER A 10 21.40 -28.61 -5.05
CA SER A 10 20.45 -27.55 -5.34
C SER A 10 21.18 -26.22 -5.29
N LEU A 11 21.27 -25.53 -6.43
CA LEU A 11 21.70 -24.13 -6.47
C LEU A 11 20.65 -23.32 -5.74
N VAL A 12 20.84 -23.09 -4.44
CA VAL A 12 20.11 -22.07 -3.71
C VAL A 12 20.60 -20.75 -4.26
N THR A 13 19.85 -20.17 -5.21
CA THR A 13 20.06 -18.77 -5.58
C THR A 13 19.90 -17.95 -4.31
N PRO A 14 20.92 -17.18 -3.88
CA PRO A 14 20.73 -16.29 -2.75
C PRO A 14 19.52 -15.41 -3.06
N ALA A 15 18.57 -15.36 -2.14
CA ALA A 15 17.45 -14.43 -2.27
C ALA A 15 18.06 -13.05 -2.48
N ALA A 16 17.69 -12.39 -3.57
CA ALA A 16 18.23 -11.08 -3.85
C ALA A 16 17.80 -10.13 -2.73
N ASP A 17 18.78 -9.57 -2.03
CA ASP A 17 18.52 -8.57 -1.02
C ASP A 17 17.97 -7.31 -1.69
N LEU A 18 16.78 -6.91 -1.28
CA LEU A 18 16.11 -5.69 -1.70
C LEU A 18 16.60 -4.51 -0.87
N PRO A 19 16.82 -3.34 -1.48
CA PRO A 19 17.03 -2.11 -0.75
C PRO A 19 15.70 -1.59 -0.17
N CYS A 20 15.79 -0.82 0.90
CA CYS A 20 14.64 -0.09 1.43
C CYS A 20 15.02 1.27 2.02
N THR A 21 13.98 2.09 2.20
CA THR A 21 14.01 3.34 2.97
C THR A 21 12.97 3.23 4.08
N TYR A 22 13.32 3.53 5.33
CA TYR A 22 12.39 3.48 6.46
C TYR A 22 12.71 4.55 7.50
N LEU A 23 11.76 4.88 8.36
CA LEU A 23 12.03 5.71 9.54
C LEU A 23 12.74 4.88 10.60
N SER A 24 13.98 5.24 10.89
CA SER A 24 14.83 4.57 11.87
C SER A 24 14.55 5.08 13.28
N LYS A 25 14.33 4.16 14.22
CA LYS A 25 14.22 4.45 15.65
C LYS A 25 15.56 4.89 16.23
N SER A 26 16.68 4.27 15.82
CA SER A 26 18.00 4.63 16.35
C SER A 26 18.49 5.98 15.83
N GLN A 27 18.22 6.31 14.56
CA GLN A 27 18.68 7.56 13.94
C GLN A 27 17.64 8.70 14.02
N GLN A 28 16.37 8.38 14.31
CA GLN A 28 15.26 9.34 14.34
C GLN A 28 15.05 10.08 13.00
N GLU A 29 15.39 9.42 11.88
CA GLU A 29 15.29 9.96 10.52
C GLU A 29 15.07 8.85 9.49
N LEU A 30 14.84 9.24 8.23
CA LEU A 30 14.76 8.30 7.11
C LEU A 30 16.13 7.69 6.83
N HIS A 31 16.22 6.37 6.90
CA HIS A 31 17.43 5.61 6.69
C HIS A 31 17.29 4.69 5.47
N GLN A 32 18.33 4.64 4.63
CA GLN A 32 18.40 3.81 3.44
C GLN A 32 19.38 2.65 3.64
N VAL A 33 18.95 1.44 3.34
CA VAL A 33 19.75 0.21 3.52
C VAL A 33 19.65 -0.66 2.28
N GLN A 34 20.79 -1.21 1.82
CA GLN A 34 20.85 -2.08 0.64
C GLN A 34 20.41 -3.52 0.95
N ALA A 35 20.86 -4.07 2.09
CA ALA A 35 20.53 -5.43 2.52
C ALA A 35 19.31 -5.45 3.45
N CYS A 36 18.15 -5.00 2.93
CA CYS A 36 16.98 -4.74 3.76
C CYS A 36 16.01 -5.91 3.87
N ALA A 37 15.71 -6.60 2.79
CA ALA A 37 14.70 -7.67 2.77
C ALA A 37 15.02 -8.73 1.72
N SER A 38 14.59 -9.97 1.95
CA SER A 38 14.50 -10.99 0.90
C SER A 38 13.13 -10.95 0.22
N LEU A 39 13.00 -11.59 -0.94
CA LEU A 39 11.69 -11.90 -1.53
C LEU A 39 11.32 -13.36 -1.25
N GLU A 40 10.18 -13.56 -0.57
CA GLU A 40 9.60 -14.87 -0.32
C GLU A 40 8.17 -14.89 -0.87
N ASN A 41 7.87 -15.80 -1.80
CA ASN A 41 6.57 -15.87 -2.48
C ASN A 41 6.08 -14.52 -3.07
N GLY A 42 7.02 -13.69 -3.53
CA GLY A 42 6.74 -12.36 -4.09
C GLY A 42 6.49 -11.26 -3.06
N GLN A 43 6.59 -11.56 -1.75
CA GLN A 43 6.46 -10.60 -0.67
C GLN A 43 7.83 -10.29 -0.04
N PRO A 44 8.10 -9.02 0.33
CA PRO A 44 9.32 -8.67 1.04
C PRO A 44 9.28 -9.20 2.48
N VAL A 45 10.34 -9.89 2.90
CA VAL A 45 10.57 -10.32 4.28
C VAL A 45 11.77 -9.57 4.83
N LEU A 46 11.53 -8.72 5.83
CA LEU A 46 12.56 -7.80 6.34
C LEU A 46 13.67 -8.54 7.07
N ASN A 47 14.90 -8.06 6.89
CA ASN A 47 16.02 -8.41 7.73
C ASN A 47 15.70 -8.07 9.19
N SER A 48 15.97 -9.00 10.10
CA SER A 48 15.69 -8.83 11.53
C SER A 48 16.29 -7.57 12.16
N ALA A 49 17.48 -7.13 11.72
CA ALA A 49 18.11 -5.91 12.21
C ALA A 49 17.38 -4.66 11.72
N VAL A 50 16.89 -4.66 10.48
CA VAL A 50 16.05 -3.57 9.96
C VAL A 50 14.73 -3.53 10.71
N PHE A 51 14.06 -4.67 10.88
CA PHE A 51 12.80 -4.74 11.62
C PHE A 51 12.96 -4.21 13.06
N ALA A 52 14.05 -4.57 13.74
CA ALA A 52 14.34 -4.11 15.10
C ALA A 52 14.61 -2.59 15.19
N ASP A 53 14.99 -1.95 14.08
CA ASP A 53 15.27 -0.52 13.99
C ASP A 53 14.10 0.30 13.41
N LEU A 54 12.99 -0.33 13.01
CA LEU A 54 11.80 0.42 12.60
C LEU A 54 11.27 1.31 13.74
N LEU A 55 10.93 2.56 13.39
CA LEU A 55 10.18 3.47 14.25
C LEU A 55 8.68 3.16 14.14
N PHE A 56 8.11 2.52 15.17
CA PHE A 56 6.66 2.37 15.31
C PHE A 56 6.09 3.63 15.98
N ASP A 57 5.26 4.38 15.26
CA ASP A 57 4.70 5.65 15.73
C ASP A 57 3.33 5.43 16.39
N GLU A 58 3.21 5.80 17.65
CA GLU A 58 1.95 5.74 18.41
C GLU A 58 0.86 6.64 17.81
N LYS A 59 1.23 7.75 17.15
CA LYS A 59 0.27 8.59 16.42
C LYS A 59 -0.34 7.86 15.22
N GLU A 60 0.41 6.92 14.65
CA GLU A 60 -0.05 6.04 13.57
C GLU A 60 -0.62 4.72 14.11
N GLY A 61 -0.92 4.64 15.41
CA GLY A 61 -1.50 3.45 16.03
C GLY A 61 -0.49 2.32 16.25
N GLY A 62 0.79 2.67 16.45
CA GLY A 62 1.87 1.72 16.69
C GLY A 62 2.33 1.01 15.41
N LEU A 63 2.14 1.64 14.25
CA LEU A 63 2.59 1.15 12.94
C LEU A 63 3.88 1.85 12.52
N ALA A 64 4.70 1.16 11.74
CA ALA A 64 5.89 1.72 11.08
C ALA A 64 5.69 1.80 9.57
N GLN A 65 6.46 2.67 8.91
CA GLN A 65 6.46 2.83 7.45
C GLN A 65 7.80 2.39 6.86
N ILE A 66 7.74 1.68 5.73
CA ILE A 66 8.92 1.25 4.97
C ILE A 66 8.61 1.26 3.47
N HIS A 67 9.53 1.81 2.69
CA HIS A 67 9.52 1.69 1.24
C HIS A 67 10.48 0.58 0.83
N VAL A 68 9.93 -0.53 0.33
CA VAL A 68 10.68 -1.72 -0.09
C VAL A 68 9.97 -2.32 -1.30
N ASN A 69 10.72 -2.97 -2.20
CA ASN A 69 10.14 -3.61 -3.39
C ASN A 69 9.22 -2.66 -4.22
N LYS A 70 9.63 -1.40 -4.38
CA LYS A 70 8.91 -0.36 -5.17
C LYS A 70 7.54 0.05 -4.62
N ALA A 71 7.24 -0.24 -3.36
CA ALA A 71 6.01 0.21 -2.72
C ALA A 71 6.26 0.66 -1.27
N TRP A 72 5.45 1.60 -0.81
CA TRP A 72 5.31 1.87 0.62
C TRP A 72 4.49 0.78 1.28
N HIS A 73 4.86 0.47 2.51
CA HIS A 73 4.16 -0.50 3.34
C HIS A 73 3.94 0.07 4.74
N TRP A 74 2.78 -0.25 5.31
CA TRP A 74 2.60 -0.22 6.75
C TRP A 74 3.08 -1.54 7.36
N VAL A 75 3.73 -1.47 8.52
CA VAL A 75 4.28 -2.62 9.25
C VAL A 75 3.76 -2.62 10.68
N ARG A 76 3.31 -3.80 11.13
CA ARG A 76 2.90 -4.05 12.51
C ARG A 76 4.06 -4.59 13.36
N PRO A 77 4.02 -4.42 14.69
CA PRO A 77 5.03 -4.96 15.60
C PRO A 77 5.15 -6.49 15.62
N ASP A 78 4.16 -7.22 15.08
CA ASP A 78 4.20 -8.68 14.91
C ASP A 78 4.82 -9.11 13.57
N GLY A 79 5.29 -8.16 12.76
CA GLY A 79 5.91 -8.40 11.46
C GLY A 79 4.92 -8.46 10.30
N HIS A 80 3.61 -8.37 10.53
CA HIS A 80 2.66 -8.27 9.43
C HIS A 80 2.84 -6.95 8.68
N MET A 81 2.90 -7.03 7.35
CA MET A 81 3.19 -5.88 6.48
C MET A 81 2.23 -5.89 5.29
N GLN A 82 1.77 -4.70 4.89
CA GLN A 82 0.85 -4.54 3.77
C GLN A 82 1.31 -3.39 2.87
N ALA A 83 1.49 -3.70 1.58
CA ALA A 83 1.76 -2.69 0.56
C ALA A 83 0.55 -1.75 0.42
N VAL A 84 0.82 -0.46 0.34
CA VAL A 84 -0.18 0.60 0.22
C VAL A 84 0.18 1.57 -0.89
N LEU A 85 -0.75 2.47 -1.20
CA LEU A 85 -0.47 3.55 -2.14
C LEU A 85 0.58 4.50 -1.55
N THR A 86 1.30 5.19 -2.43
CA THR A 86 2.22 6.25 -2.04
C THR A 86 1.44 7.55 -1.89
N PHE A 87 1.65 8.26 -0.78
CA PHE A 87 1.14 9.61 -0.56
C PHE A 87 2.23 10.46 0.08
N ASP A 88 2.52 11.64 -0.49
CA ASP A 88 3.52 12.59 0.02
C ASP A 88 4.85 11.94 0.44
N ASN A 89 5.44 11.15 -0.48
CA ASN A 89 6.67 10.39 -0.23
C ASN A 89 6.61 9.43 0.97
N GLY A 90 5.42 8.93 1.32
CA GLY A 90 5.17 7.99 2.41
C GLY A 90 4.07 6.99 2.11
N ALA A 91 3.74 6.17 3.10
CA ALA A 91 2.60 5.25 3.05
C ALA A 91 1.28 6.03 3.11
N ASP A 92 0.28 5.61 2.32
CA ASP A 92 -1.05 6.24 2.34
C ASP A 92 -1.62 6.30 3.76
N PRO A 93 -1.94 7.50 4.29
CA PRO A 93 -2.38 7.64 5.68
C PRO A 93 -3.75 7.01 5.90
N PHE A 94 -4.05 6.68 7.16
CA PHE A 94 -5.36 6.20 7.53
C PHE A 94 -6.38 7.34 7.57
N SER A 95 -7.51 7.17 6.88
CA SER A 95 -8.69 8.04 6.97
C SER A 95 -9.92 7.17 7.22
N ASP A 96 -10.77 7.57 8.18
CA ASP A 96 -11.84 6.73 8.73
C ASP A 96 -11.37 5.31 9.07
N GLY A 97 -10.16 5.21 9.62
CA GLY A 97 -9.53 3.95 10.02
C GLY A 97 -9.12 3.02 8.87
N LEU A 98 -9.16 3.47 7.61
CA LEU A 98 -8.72 2.71 6.44
C LEU A 98 -7.58 3.40 5.69
N THR A 99 -6.64 2.61 5.18
CA THR A 99 -5.61 3.03 4.22
C THR A 99 -5.86 2.32 2.87
N ARG A 100 -5.39 2.88 1.77
CA ARG A 100 -5.58 2.31 0.43
C ARG A 100 -4.35 1.56 -0.04
N GLY A 101 -4.56 0.50 -0.82
CA GLY A 101 -3.48 -0.24 -1.46
C GLY A 101 -3.92 -0.94 -2.74
N PRO A 102 -3.01 -1.67 -3.39
CA PRO A 102 -3.36 -2.50 -4.54
C PRO A 102 -4.33 -3.61 -4.13
N GLY A 103 -5.46 -3.69 -4.85
CA GLY A 103 -6.43 -4.78 -4.79
C GLY A 103 -6.19 -5.81 -5.87
N THR A 104 -7.11 -6.78 -5.99
CA THR A 104 -6.99 -7.87 -6.97
C THR A 104 -7.24 -7.37 -8.39
N GLN A 105 -8.17 -6.42 -8.56
CA GLN A 105 -8.56 -5.87 -9.86
C GLN A 105 -8.52 -4.34 -9.91
N GLY A 106 -8.18 -3.69 -8.81
CA GLY A 106 -8.30 -2.24 -8.66
C GLY A 106 -7.73 -1.79 -7.32
N VAL A 107 -8.43 -0.88 -6.65
CA VAL A 107 -8.07 -0.40 -5.31
C VAL A 107 -8.65 -1.30 -4.22
N ALA A 108 -7.87 -1.56 -3.17
CA ALA A 108 -8.32 -2.17 -1.94
C ALA A 108 -8.16 -1.21 -0.76
N TYR A 109 -8.94 -1.44 0.30
CA TYR A 109 -8.85 -0.71 1.57
C TYR A 109 -8.54 -1.67 2.70
N PHE A 110 -7.64 -1.26 3.59
CA PHE A 110 -7.12 -2.06 4.68
C PHE A 110 -7.32 -1.35 6.02
N ASP A 111 -7.63 -2.10 7.08
CA ASP A 111 -7.74 -1.57 8.43
C ASP A 111 -6.37 -1.39 9.10
N ARG A 112 -6.36 -0.88 10.34
CA ARG A 112 -5.12 -0.71 11.14
C ARG A 112 -4.47 -2.04 11.57
N ASN A 113 -5.18 -3.17 11.47
CA ASN A 113 -4.60 -4.50 11.65
C ASN A 113 -3.96 -5.02 10.34
N LEU A 114 -3.96 -4.17 9.31
CA LEU A 114 -3.52 -4.43 7.94
C LEU A 114 -4.32 -5.54 7.25
N GLN A 115 -5.56 -5.76 7.70
CA GLN A 115 -6.49 -6.70 7.08
C GLN A 115 -7.27 -6.00 5.96
N ARG A 116 -7.44 -6.70 4.83
CA ARG A 116 -8.24 -6.19 3.72
C ARG A 116 -9.72 -6.14 4.13
N VAL A 117 -10.29 -4.95 4.09
CA VAL A 117 -11.71 -4.70 4.39
C VAL A 117 -12.53 -4.65 3.11
N LEU A 118 -11.99 -4.00 2.07
CA LEU A 118 -12.63 -3.89 0.75
C LEU A 118 -11.62 -4.25 -0.35
N ASP A 119 -12.09 -4.92 -1.39
CA ASP A 119 -11.36 -5.18 -2.64
C ASP A 119 -12.28 -4.81 -3.79
N LEU A 120 -12.00 -3.69 -4.45
CA LEU A 120 -12.93 -3.06 -5.38
C LEU A 120 -12.38 -3.07 -6.80
N PRO A 121 -13.24 -3.28 -7.82
CA PRO A 121 -12.82 -3.34 -9.21
C PRO A 121 -12.63 -1.94 -9.85
N TYR A 122 -12.51 -0.89 -9.03
CA TYR A 122 -12.28 0.47 -9.50
C TYR A 122 -10.79 0.73 -9.69
N ALA A 123 -10.41 1.38 -10.80
CA ALA A 123 -9.03 1.74 -11.08
C ALA A 123 -8.41 2.61 -9.98
N TRP A 124 -9.23 3.45 -9.33
CA TRP A 124 -8.80 4.28 -8.21
C TRP A 124 -9.89 4.53 -7.17
N GLY A 125 -9.47 4.90 -5.96
CA GLY A 125 -10.35 5.34 -4.88
C GLY A 125 -9.70 6.43 -4.04
N MET A 126 -10.49 7.39 -3.57
CA MET A 126 -10.09 8.42 -2.60
C MET A 126 -10.14 7.86 -1.17
N PRO A 127 -9.48 8.49 -0.19
CA PRO A 127 -9.64 8.10 1.21
C PRO A 127 -11.12 8.17 1.63
N PHE A 128 -11.51 7.33 2.58
CA PHE A 128 -12.83 7.47 3.21
C PHE A 128 -12.88 8.74 4.04
N GLN A 129 -13.98 9.47 3.92
CA GLN A 129 -14.30 10.65 4.71
C GLN A 129 -15.79 10.58 5.04
N ASP A 130 -16.11 10.67 6.32
CA ASP A 130 -17.49 10.62 6.83
C ASP A 130 -18.26 9.40 6.29
N GLY A 131 -17.60 8.23 6.27
CA GLY A 131 -18.20 6.97 5.83
C GLY A 131 -18.28 6.76 4.32
N HIS A 132 -17.81 7.71 3.52
CA HIS A 132 -17.92 7.67 2.06
C HIS A 132 -16.56 7.83 1.36
N ALA A 133 -16.39 7.20 0.21
CA ALA A 133 -15.22 7.38 -0.63
C ALA A 133 -15.62 7.60 -2.09
N LEU A 134 -14.89 8.47 -2.79
CA LEU A 134 -15.00 8.56 -4.24
C LEU A 134 -14.24 7.39 -4.88
N VAL A 135 -14.79 6.85 -5.94
CA VAL A 135 -14.17 5.79 -6.75
C VAL A 135 -14.21 6.17 -8.22
N CYS A 136 -13.19 5.72 -8.96
CA CYS A 136 -13.02 6.05 -10.37
C CYS A 136 -12.81 4.78 -11.19
N VAL A 137 -13.56 4.66 -12.29
CA VAL A 137 -13.54 3.47 -13.14
C VAL A 137 -12.37 3.48 -14.11
N ASP A 138 -12.06 4.64 -14.68
CA ASP A 138 -11.15 4.83 -15.81
C ASP A 138 -9.91 5.66 -15.47
N CYS A 139 -9.69 5.93 -14.18
CA CYS A 139 -8.59 6.78 -13.75
C CYS A 139 -7.24 6.20 -14.11
N VAL A 140 -6.40 7.06 -14.70
CA VAL A 140 -4.99 6.81 -14.97
C VAL A 140 -4.13 7.85 -14.25
N GLU A 141 -2.85 7.57 -14.11
CA GLU A 141 -1.89 8.61 -13.71
C GLU A 141 -1.78 9.68 -14.80
N SER A 142 -1.88 10.94 -14.42
CA SER A 142 -1.56 12.05 -15.30
C SER A 142 -0.09 11.93 -15.73
N VAL A 143 0.17 12.15 -17.02
CA VAL A 143 1.53 12.41 -17.50
C VAL A 143 1.88 13.86 -17.18
N SER A 144 2.02 14.19 -15.90
CA SER A 144 2.48 15.51 -15.46
C SER A 144 4.02 15.48 -15.39
N ALA A 145 4.66 16.59 -15.76
CA ALA A 145 6.12 16.75 -15.73
C ALA A 145 6.64 17.24 -14.37
N GLY A 146 5.82 17.17 -13.31
CA GLY A 146 6.15 17.63 -11.95
C GLY A 146 6.13 16.49 -10.92
N GLU A 147 6.41 16.83 -9.66
CA GLU A 147 6.44 15.87 -8.54
C GLU A 147 5.04 15.42 -8.09
N HIS A 148 3.99 16.11 -8.52
CA HIS A 148 2.60 15.77 -8.20
C HIS A 148 2.00 14.91 -9.32
N HIS A 149 1.60 13.70 -8.93
CA HIS A 149 0.90 12.75 -9.78
C HIS A 149 -0.60 12.88 -9.51
N GLU A 150 -1.34 13.41 -10.48
CA GLU A 150 -2.80 13.49 -10.41
C GLU A 150 -3.42 12.21 -10.98
N ARG A 151 -4.59 11.81 -10.46
CA ARG A 151 -5.40 10.75 -11.06
C ARG A 151 -6.47 11.40 -11.91
N VAL A 152 -6.45 11.12 -13.19
CA VAL A 152 -7.34 11.75 -14.18
C VAL A 152 -8.23 10.66 -14.76
N GLY A 153 -9.54 10.93 -14.78
CA GLY A 153 -10.58 10.07 -15.32
C GLY A 153 -11.91 10.82 -15.25
N ASP A 154 -12.86 10.41 -16.08
CA ASP A 154 -14.14 11.12 -16.24
C ASP A 154 -15.30 10.37 -15.57
N THR A 155 -15.05 9.18 -15.03
CA THR A 155 -16.08 8.26 -14.55
C THR A 155 -15.97 8.03 -13.05
N TRP A 156 -16.47 8.99 -12.27
CA TRP A 156 -16.44 9.01 -10.80
C TRP A 156 -17.79 8.73 -10.16
N GLY A 157 -17.78 7.98 -9.06
CA GLY A 157 -18.93 7.68 -8.22
C GLY A 157 -18.58 7.75 -6.74
N VAL A 158 -19.55 7.44 -5.88
CA VAL A 158 -19.37 7.44 -4.42
C VAL A 158 -19.81 6.10 -3.85
N ILE A 159 -18.98 5.51 -3.00
CA ILE A 159 -19.28 4.28 -2.26
C ILE A 159 -19.46 4.55 -0.77
N ASP A 160 -20.23 3.70 -0.11
CA ASP A 160 -20.30 3.63 1.36
C ASP A 160 -19.20 2.71 1.95
N ARG A 161 -19.18 2.57 3.28
CA ARG A 161 -18.25 1.69 4.03
C ARG A 161 -18.34 0.21 3.68
N ALA A 162 -19.43 -0.24 3.08
CA ALA A 162 -19.58 -1.62 2.60
C ALA A 162 -19.09 -1.79 1.15
N GLY A 163 -18.58 -0.71 0.53
CA GLY A 163 -18.16 -0.70 -0.87
C GLY A 163 -19.32 -0.60 -1.85
N LYS A 164 -20.55 -0.33 -1.39
CA LYS A 164 -21.72 -0.21 -2.26
C LYS A 164 -21.76 1.19 -2.85
N ALA A 165 -21.94 1.28 -4.18
CA ALA A 165 -22.19 2.55 -4.85
C ALA A 165 -23.49 3.19 -4.33
N VAL A 166 -23.36 4.34 -3.68
CA VAL A 166 -24.46 5.23 -3.28
C VAL A 166 -24.67 6.35 -4.30
N VAL A 167 -23.65 6.63 -5.12
CA VAL A 167 -23.73 7.41 -6.36
C VAL A 167 -23.02 6.60 -7.44
N ALA A 168 -23.71 6.33 -8.55
CA ALA A 168 -23.14 5.56 -9.66
C ALA A 168 -21.94 6.29 -10.28
N PRO A 169 -20.92 5.56 -10.75
CA PRO A 169 -19.75 6.14 -11.37
C PRO A 169 -20.07 6.60 -12.79
N GLU A 170 -20.64 7.78 -12.91
CA GLU A 170 -21.10 8.38 -14.17
C GLU A 170 -20.83 9.91 -14.19
N LEU A 171 -20.12 10.41 -13.19
CA LEU A 171 -19.95 11.84 -12.94
C LEU A 171 -18.51 12.28 -13.15
N SER A 172 -18.34 13.56 -13.47
CA SER A 172 -17.05 14.22 -13.32
C SER A 172 -16.57 14.16 -11.86
N LEU A 173 -15.27 14.31 -11.62
CA LEU A 173 -14.73 14.38 -10.26
C LEU A 173 -15.42 15.47 -9.42
N GLN A 174 -15.63 16.65 -10.00
CA GLN A 174 -16.25 17.79 -9.30
C GLN A 174 -17.71 17.50 -8.92
N ASP A 175 -18.47 16.87 -9.82
CA ASP A 175 -19.85 16.50 -9.54
C ASP A 175 -19.92 15.40 -8.49
N ALA A 176 -19.07 14.37 -8.57
CA ALA A 176 -19.00 13.30 -7.57
C ALA A 176 -18.65 13.84 -6.17
N LEU A 177 -17.70 14.78 -6.08
CA LEU A 177 -17.36 15.47 -4.83
C LEU A 177 -18.59 16.20 -4.27
N SER A 178 -19.25 17.01 -5.11
CA SER A 178 -20.46 17.73 -4.72
C SER A 178 -21.57 16.80 -4.25
N ARG A 179 -21.70 15.61 -4.85
CA ARG A 179 -22.68 14.60 -4.41
C ARG A 179 -22.30 13.96 -3.09
N ARG A 180 -21.02 13.64 -2.85
CA ARG A 180 -20.54 13.11 -1.56
C ARG A 180 -20.81 14.09 -0.43
N ASP A 181 -20.54 15.37 -0.62
CA ASP A 181 -20.68 16.39 0.42
C ASP A 181 -22.15 16.65 0.84
N LEU A 182 -23.12 16.08 0.10
CA LEU A 182 -24.55 16.07 0.43
C LEU A 182 -25.01 14.77 1.12
N LEU A 183 -24.12 13.79 1.26
CA LEU A 183 -24.42 12.53 1.95
C LEU A 183 -24.35 12.72 3.48
N PRO A 184 -25.15 11.96 4.23
CA PRO A 184 -25.23 12.06 5.69
C PRO A 184 -24.01 11.49 6.41
#